data_AF-A0A2V9M382-F1
#
_entry.id   AF-A0A2V9M382-F1
#
_cell.length_a   1.000
_cell.length_b   1.000
_cell.length_c   1.000
_cell.angle_alpha   90.00
_cell.angle_beta   90.00
_cell.angle_gamma   90.00
#
_symmetry.space_group_name_H-M   'P 1'
#
loop_
_entity.id
_entity.type
_entity.pdbx_description
1 polymer ?
#
loop_
_entity_poly.entity_id
_entity_poly.type
_entity_poly.pdbx_seq_one_letter_code
_entity_poly.pdbx_strand_id
1 'polypeptide(L)'
;MSLRYDVLKTPVVTEKSTFVKDNLHTLTFKVARRATKQEIKNAVEKIFKVKVASVRTANFHGKMRRQGRYSGHRPDWKKAYVTLRKGEKMVELAGAV
;
A
#
# COMPACT_ATOMS: atom_id res chain seq x y z
N MET A 1 -16.11 10.09 -11.29
CA MET A 1 -14.89 9.75 -12.06
C MET A 1 -13.70 9.72 -11.09
N SER A 2 -13.24 8.55 -10.61
CA SER A 2 -12.08 8.53 -9.70
C SER A 2 -10.80 8.56 -10.52
N LEU A 3 -10.05 9.66 -10.41
CA LEU A 3 -8.71 9.79 -10.96
C LEU A 3 -7.84 8.66 -10.40
N ARG A 4 -7.17 7.91 -11.29
CA ARG A 4 -6.35 6.73 -10.96
C ARG A 4 -5.22 7.02 -9.95
N TYR A 5 -4.90 8.30 -9.77
CA TYR A 5 -3.89 8.81 -8.84
C TYR A 5 -4.33 8.78 -7.37
N ASP A 6 -5.62 8.67 -7.07
CA ASP A 6 -6.12 8.62 -5.68
C ASP A 6 -6.00 7.23 -5.02
N VAL A 7 -5.65 6.21 -5.81
CA VAL A 7 -5.67 4.80 -5.37
C VAL A 7 -4.48 4.48 -4.46
N LEU A 8 -3.27 4.92 -4.84
CA LEU A 8 -2.03 4.70 -4.07
C LEU A 8 -1.72 5.95 -3.24
N LYS A 9 -1.61 5.80 -1.91
CA LYS A 9 -1.40 6.94 -1.01
C LYS A 9 0.05 7.09 -0.56
N THR A 10 0.60 6.07 0.11
CA THR A 10 1.97 6.14 0.63
C THR A 10 2.56 4.74 0.76
N PRO A 11 3.88 4.54 0.57
CA PRO A 11 4.52 3.26 0.88
C PRO A 11 4.47 2.98 2.38
N VAL A 12 4.29 1.71 2.75
CA VAL A 12 4.36 1.28 4.15
C VAL A 12 5.75 0.77 4.41
N VAL A 13 6.51 1.46 5.25
CA VAL A 13 7.85 1.08 5.68
C VAL A 13 7.79 0.57 7.12
N THR A 14 8.14 -0.70 7.28
CA THR A 14 8.17 -1.49 8.52
C THR A 14 9.17 -2.63 8.32
N GLU A 15 9.72 -3.22 9.37
CA GLU A 15 10.59 -4.40 9.26
C GLU A 15 9.96 -5.52 8.41
N LYS A 16 8.67 -5.78 8.65
CA LYS A 16 7.90 -6.77 7.90
C LYS A 16 7.78 -6.44 6.40
N SER A 17 7.57 -5.17 6.05
CA SER A 17 7.47 -4.80 4.63
C SER A 17 8.81 -4.91 3.92
N THR A 18 9.91 -4.64 4.61
CA THR A 18 11.27 -4.85 4.08
C THR A 18 11.52 -6.35 3.86
N PHE A 19 11.22 -7.19 4.87
CA PHE A 19 11.31 -8.64 4.73
C PHE A 19 10.50 -9.18 3.55
N VAL A 20 9.26 -8.72 3.38
CA VAL A 20 8.37 -9.14 2.28
C VAL A 20 8.86 -8.62 0.93
N LYS A 21 9.48 -7.43 0.90
CA LYS A 21 10.11 -6.87 -0.30
C LYS A 21 11.25 -7.77 -0.77
N ASP A 22 12.16 -8.12 0.13
CA ASP A 22 13.40 -8.84 -0.20
C ASP A 22 13.15 -10.33 -0.48
N ASN A 23 12.28 -10.98 0.30
CA ASN A 23 12.05 -12.43 0.19
C ASN A 23 10.97 -12.80 -0.83
N LEU A 24 9.93 -11.96 -1.00
CA LEU A 24 8.73 -12.29 -1.76
C LEU A 24 8.50 -11.36 -2.95
N HIS A 25 9.45 -10.49 -3.28
CA HIS A 25 9.36 -9.52 -4.38
C HIS A 25 8.04 -8.73 -4.37
N THR A 26 7.63 -8.30 -3.17
CA THR A 26 6.30 -7.74 -2.92
C THR A 26 6.40 -6.35 -2.29
N LEU A 27 5.81 -5.36 -2.96
CA LEU A 27 5.73 -3.99 -2.47
C LEU A 27 4.51 -3.80 -1.57
N THR A 28 4.64 -2.94 -0.55
CA THR A 28 3.55 -2.68 0.41
C THR A 28 3.14 -1.21 0.38
N PHE A 29 1.85 -0.95 0.15
CA PHE A 29 1.28 0.40 0.06
C PHE A 29 0.08 0.58 0.97
N LYS A 30 -0.10 1.81 1.46
CA LYS A 30 -1.38 2.32 1.94
C LYS A 30 -2.17 2.80 0.74
N VAL A 31 -3.40 2.32 0.62
CA VAL A 31 -4.28 2.58 -0.53
C VAL A 31 -5.61 3.17 -0.07
N ALA A 32 -6.37 3.74 -1.01
CA ALA A 32 -7.73 4.20 -0.73
C ALA A 32 -8.61 3.05 -0.22
N ARG A 33 -9.44 3.32 0.80
CA ARG A 33 -10.32 2.30 1.41
C ARG A 33 -11.31 1.69 0.42
N ARG A 34 -11.76 2.48 -0.56
CA ARG A 34 -12.72 2.04 -1.58
C ARG A 34 -12.06 1.34 -2.77
N ALA A 35 -10.72 1.35 -2.87
CA ALA A 35 -10.02 0.76 -4.00
C ALA A 35 -10.16 -0.77 -4.04
N THR A 36 -10.48 -1.28 -5.22
CA THR A 36 -10.50 -2.71 -5.57
C THR A 36 -9.11 -3.21 -5.95
N LYS A 37 -8.90 -4.53 -5.92
CA LYS A 37 -7.61 -5.14 -6.30
C LYS A 37 -7.22 -4.82 -7.74
N GLN A 38 -8.19 -4.75 -8.65
CA GLN A 38 -7.96 -4.44 -10.06
C GLN A 38 -7.49 -2.99 -10.26
N GLU A 39 -8.08 -2.05 -9.54
CA GLU A 39 -7.65 -0.65 -9.57
C GLU A 39 -6.24 -0.48 -9.02
N ILE A 40 -5.92 -1.15 -7.92
CA ILE A 40 -4.57 -1.12 -7.32
C ILE A 40 -3.55 -1.69 -8.30
N LYS A 41 -3.85 -2.82 -8.93
CA LYS A 41 -3.00 -3.42 -9.97
C LYS A 41 -2.72 -2.42 -11.10
N ASN A 42 -3.78 -1.88 -11.69
CA ASN A 42 -3.68 -0.94 -12.79
C ASN A 42 -2.93 0.35 -12.41
N ALA A 43 -3.09 0.83 -11.18
CA ALA A 43 -2.40 2.02 -10.70
C ALA A 43 -0.89 1.77 -10.56
N VAL A 44 -0.49 0.65 -9.95
CA VAL A 44 0.93 0.29 -9.79
C VAL A 44 1.59 0.08 -11.14
N GLU A 45 0.96 -0.68 -12.05
CA GLU A 45 1.52 -0.95 -13.38
C GLU A 45 1.72 0.34 -14.20
N LYS A 46 0.83 1.32 -14.06
CA LYS A 46 0.93 2.60 -14.79
C LYS A 46 1.95 3.57 -14.19
N ILE A 47 1.96 3.71 -12.88
CA ILE A 47 2.85 4.67 -12.20
C ILE A 47 4.30 4.20 -12.25
N PHE A 48 4.52 2.90 -11.99
CA PHE A 48 5.87 2.35 -11.89
C PHE A 48 6.33 1.63 -13.16
N LYS A 49 5.47 1.50 -14.18
CA LYS A 49 5.78 0.83 -15.46
C LYS A 49 6.31 -0.61 -15.29
N VAL A 50 5.82 -1.32 -14.27
CA VAL A 50 6.16 -2.72 -13.95
C VAL A 50 4.97 -3.64 -14.20
N LYS A 51 5.20 -4.96 -14.30
CA LYS A 51 4.12 -5.96 -14.34
C LYS A 51 3.82 -6.55 -12.96
N VAL A 52 2.54 -6.58 -12.58
CA VAL A 52 2.08 -7.11 -11.30
C VAL A 52 1.58 -8.56 -11.48
N ALA A 53 2.09 -9.46 -10.63
CA ALA A 53 1.67 -10.85 -10.59
C ALA A 53 0.38 -11.03 -9.77
N SER A 54 0.35 -10.50 -8.54
CA SER A 54 -0.83 -10.61 -7.68
C SER A 54 -0.98 -9.43 -6.71
N VAL A 55 -2.21 -9.17 -6.26
CA VAL A 55 -2.53 -8.14 -5.28
C VAL A 55 -3.30 -8.75 -4.12
N ARG A 56 -2.79 -8.57 -2.91
CA ARG A 56 -3.45 -8.93 -1.64
C ARG A 56 -3.75 -7.65 -0.86
N THR A 57 -4.93 -7.58 -0.24
CA THR A 57 -5.38 -6.38 0.48
C THR A 57 -5.87 -6.74 1.86
N ALA A 58 -5.60 -5.88 2.83
CA ALA A 58 -6.10 -6.01 4.20
C ALA A 58 -6.61 -4.65 4.70
N ASN A 59 -7.75 -4.66 5.40
CA ASN A 59 -8.33 -3.47 6.02
C ASN A 59 -7.83 -3.36 7.47
N PHE A 60 -7.36 -2.18 7.84
CA PHE A 60 -6.85 -1.85 9.16
C PHE A 60 -7.76 -0.81 9.81
N HIS A 61 -8.36 -1.19 10.93
CA HIS A 61 -9.16 -0.30 11.75
C HIS A 61 -8.27 0.69 12.49
N GLY A 62 -8.70 1.94 12.54
CA GLY A 62 -8.02 2.99 13.26
C GLY A 62 -8.10 2.77 14.77
N LYS A 63 -6.94 2.77 15.41
CA LYS A 63 -6.85 2.64 16.87
C LYS A 63 -7.51 3.85 17.54
N MET A 64 -8.26 3.59 18.61
CA MET A 64 -8.73 4.63 19.52
C MET A 64 -7.53 5.34 20.13
N ARG A 65 -7.57 6.67 20.16
CA ARG A 65 -6.56 7.52 20.79
C ARG A 65 -7.27 8.61 21.59
N ARG A 66 -6.63 9.03 22.67
CA ARG A 66 -7.10 10.12 23.53
C ARG A 66 -6.06 11.22 23.54
N GLN A 67 -6.50 12.46 23.39
CA GLN A 67 -5.69 13.65 23.54
C GLN A 67 -6.34 14.54 24.62
N GLY A 68 -5.80 14.50 25.83
CA GLY A 68 -6.39 15.17 27.00
C GLY A 68 -7.83 14.69 27.25
N ARG A 69 -8.77 15.64 27.21
CA ARG A 69 -10.21 15.38 27.40
C ARG A 69 -10.90 14.74 26.20
N TYR A 70 -10.31 14.79 24.99
CA TYR A 70 -10.95 14.32 23.77
C TYR A 70 -10.52 12.89 23.43
N SER A 71 -11.49 12.00 23.22
CA SER A 71 -11.27 10.66 22.68
C SER A 71 -11.78 10.59 21.24
N GLY A 72 -11.06 9.85 20.39
CA GLY A 72 -11.44 9.63 19.00
C GLY A 72 -10.68 8.46 18.38
N HIS A 73 -11.01 8.14 17.13
CA HIS A 73 -10.32 7.10 16.38
C HIS A 73 -9.42 7.71 15.31
N ARG A 74 -8.27 7.07 15.07
CA ARG A 74 -7.50 7.36 13.85
C ARG A 74 -8.32 6.93 12.61
N PRO A 75 -8.06 7.51 11.44
CA PRO A 75 -8.71 7.04 10.21
C PRO A 75 -8.35 5.59 9.91
N ASP A 76 -9.35 4.79 9.59
CA ASP A 76 -9.16 3.47 9.01
C ASP A 76 -8.40 3.58 7.69
N TRP A 77 -7.68 2.52 7.34
CA TRP A 77 -6.92 2.48 6.10
C TRP A 77 -6.87 1.07 5.53
N LYS A 78 -6.54 0.98 4.24
CA LYS A 78 -6.34 -0.29 3.54
C LYS A 78 -4.87 -0.42 3.20
N LYS A 79 -4.29 -1.59 3.49
CA LYS A 79 -2.94 -1.99 3.07
C LYS A 79 -3.05 -2.89 1.86
N ALA A 80 -2.19 -2.67 0.88
CA ALA A 80 -2.03 -3.53 -0.29
C ALA A 80 -0.62 -4.11 -0.32
N TYR A 81 -0.54 -5.43 -0.47
CA TYR A 81 0.66 -6.18 -0.81
C TYR A 81 0.58 -6.49 -2.31
N VAL A 82 1.55 -5.97 -3.06
CA VAL A 82 1.58 -6.05 -4.52
C VAL A 82 2.81 -6.83 -4.93
N THR A 83 2.60 -8.07 -5.37
CA THR A 83 3.68 -8.96 -5.81
C THR A 83 3.98 -8.67 -7.27
N LEU A 84 5.24 -8.35 -7.58
CA LEU A 84 5.69 -8.08 -8.94
C LEU A 84 5.99 -9.38 -9.68
N ARG A 85 6.00 -9.35 -11.01
CA ARG A 85 6.48 -10.50 -11.80
C ARG A 85 7.98 -10.70 -11.58
N LYS A 86 8.42 -11.95 -11.67
CA LYS A 86 9.84 -12.32 -11.61
C LYS A 86 10.61 -11.57 -12.71
N GLY A 87 11.71 -10.91 -12.35
CA GLY A 87 12.55 -10.14 -13.29
C GLY A 87 12.21 -8.65 -13.42
N GLU A 88 11.12 -8.18 -12.80
CA GLU A 88 10.80 -6.75 -12.77
C GLU A 88 11.71 -5.98 -11.82
N LYS A 89 12.06 -4.75 -12.20
CA LYS A 89 12.89 -3.86 -11.36
C LYS A 89 12.15 -3.57 -10.06
N MET A 90 12.84 -3.79 -8.95
CA MET A 90 12.32 -3.42 -7.64
C MET A 90 12.37 -1.89 -7.51
N VAL A 91 11.21 -1.29 -7.23
CA VAL A 91 11.12 0.14 -6.99
C VAL A 91 11.70 0.46 -5.61
N GLU A 92 12.62 1.41 -5.54
CA GLU A 92 13.05 1.97 -4.27
C GLU A 92 11.94 2.83 -3.68
N LEU A 93 11.35 2.33 -2.59
CA LEU A 93 10.44 3.08 -1.76
C LEU A 93 11.28 3.77 -0.69
N ALA A 94 11.72 5.00 -0.95
CA ALA A 94 12.42 5.80 0.06
C ALA A 94 11.44 6.10 1.20
N GLY A 95 11.71 5.55 2.38
CA GLY A 95 11.04 5.98 3.60
C GLY A 95 11.48 7.39 3.92
N ALA A 96 10.54 8.33 4.02
CA ALA A 96 10.83 9.60 4.67
C ALA A 96 11.28 9.29 6.11
N VAL A 97 12.51 9.72 6.40
CA VAL A 97 13.19 9.67 7.69
C VAL A 97 12.39 10.41 8.75
#